data_AF-A0A1G2VJL9-F1
#
_entry.id   AF-A0A1G2VJL9-F1
#
_cell.length_a   1.000
_cell.length_b   1.000
_cell.length_c   1.000
_cell.angle_alpha   90.00
_cell.angle_beta   90.00
_cell.angle_gamma   90.00
#
_symmetry.space_group_name_H-M   'P 1'
#
loop_
_entity.id
_entity.type
_entity.pdbx_description
1 polymer ?
#
loop_
_entity_poly.entity_id
_entity_poly.type
_entity_poly.pdbx_seq_one_letter_code
_entity_poly.pdbx_strand_id
1 'polypeptide(L)'
;MTVINLSQRNHPYINFFLAGLIAAVLVLSGWFVYEYNKAVDTKFEIDTAKKTVEELLLSNAGYKAKLYNLVSPEELERVSRGSGLVKELRPRYLFETGDLVVRAQ
;
A
#
# COMPACT_ATOMS: atom_id res chain seq x y z
N MET A 1 -65.30 12.72 55.06
CA MET A 1 -64.71 11.80 54.07
C MET A 1 -63.73 12.62 53.25
N THR A 2 -62.43 12.47 53.48
CA THR A 2 -61.41 13.32 52.84
C THR A 2 -60.84 12.56 51.64
N VAL A 3 -61.24 12.96 50.44
CA VAL A 3 -60.73 12.39 49.20
C VAL A 3 -59.39 13.05 48.91
N ILE A 4 -58.30 12.34 49.19
CA ILE A 4 -56.94 12.78 48.85
C ILE A 4 -56.76 12.53 47.35
N ASN A 5 -56.88 13.60 46.55
CA ASN A 5 -56.64 13.52 45.12
C ASN A 5 -55.13 13.67 44.86
N LEU A 6 -54.42 12.55 44.70
CA LEU A 6 -53.04 12.55 44.20
C LEU A 6 -53.07 12.86 42.70
N SER A 7 -53.19 14.15 42.37
CA SER A 7 -53.01 14.63 41.00
C SER A 7 -51.60 14.27 40.53
N GLN A 8 -51.51 13.30 39.62
CA GLN A 8 -50.30 12.93 38.90
C GLN A 8 -49.71 14.18 38.22
N ARG A 9 -48.67 14.76 38.83
CA ARG A 9 -47.97 15.93 38.31
C ARG A 9 -46.99 15.46 37.23
N ASN A 10 -47.51 15.21 36.03
CA ASN A 10 -46.66 14.96 34.86
C ASN A 10 -45.86 16.24 34.59
N HIS A 11 -44.56 16.23 34.85
CA HIS A 11 -43.65 17.32 34.51
C HIS A 11 -43.15 17.10 33.07
N PRO A 12 -43.75 17.77 32.06
CA PRO A 12 -43.47 17.48 30.64
C PRO A 12 -42.00 17.71 30.27
N TYR A 13 -41.33 18.64 30.95
CA TYR A 13 -39.90 18.91 30.76
C TYR A 13 -39.00 17.73 31.14
N ILE A 14 -39.36 16.97 32.18
CA ILE A 14 -38.59 15.80 32.62
C ILE A 14 -38.73 14.68 31.59
N ASN A 15 -39.95 14.42 31.11
CA ASN A 15 -40.19 13.40 30.09
C ASN A 15 -39.51 13.76 28.77
N PHE A 16 -39.52 15.03 28.37
CA PHE A 16 -38.82 15.49 27.16
C PHE A 16 -37.31 15.33 27.28
N PHE A 17 -36.74 15.69 28.44
CA PHE A 17 -35.32 15.48 28.72
C PHE A 17 -34.94 13.99 28.69
N LEU A 18 -35.76 13.14 29.31
CA LEU A 18 -35.53 11.69 29.34
C LEU A 18 -35.61 11.07 27.95
N ALA A 19 -36.59 11.48 27.13
CA ALA A 19 -36.71 11.05 25.74
C ALA A 19 -35.50 11.49 24.90
N GLY A 20 -35.02 12.73 25.10
CA GLY A 20 -33.81 13.23 24.45
C GLY A 20 -32.56 12.44 24.84
N LEU A 21 -32.42 12.08 26.13
CA LEU A 21 -31.33 11.25 26.62
C LEU A 21 -31.34 9.86 25.96
N ILE A 22 -32.50 9.22 25.89
CA ILE A 22 -32.66 7.91 25.24
C ILE A 22 -32.31 8.02 23.74
N ALA A 23 -32.81 9.04 23.05
CA ALA A 23 -32.48 9.27 21.65
C ALA A 23 -30.97 9.48 21.44
N ALA A 24 -30.31 10.26 22.31
CA ALA A 24 -28.87 10.48 22.26
C ALA A 24 -28.08 9.18 22.46
N VAL A 25 -28.48 8.34 23.42
CA VAL A 25 -27.85 7.03 23.65
C VAL A 25 -27.98 6.11 22.43
N LEU A 26 -29.16 6.09 21.79
CA LEU A 26 -29.37 5.29 20.58
C LEU A 26 -28.50 5.76 19.41
N VAL A 27 -28.43 7.08 19.20
CA VAL A 27 -27.58 7.66 18.15
C VAL A 27 -26.10 7.37 18.41
N LEU A 28 -25.63 7.56 19.65
CA LEU A 28 -24.25 7.29 20.02
C LEU A 28 -23.89 5.81 19.90
N SER A 29 -24.81 4.92 20.26
CA SER A 29 -24.63 3.47 20.09
C SER A 29 -24.49 3.10 18.62
N GLY A 30 -25.37 3.60 17.75
CA GLY A 30 -25.28 3.39 16.31
C GLY A 30 -24.00 3.94 15.72
N TRP A 31 -23.60 5.15 16.13
CA TRP A 31 -22.35 5.79 15.72
C TRP A 31 -21.13 4.96 16.12
N PHE A 32 -21.11 4.44 17.35
CA PHE A 32 -20.00 3.63 17.85
C PHE A 32 -19.84 2.33 17.06
N VAL A 33 -20.94 1.65 16.75
CA VAL A 33 -20.92 0.44 15.92
C VAL A 33 -20.41 0.75 14.51
N TYR A 34 -20.87 1.85 13.91
CA TYR A 34 -20.40 2.29 12.60
C TYR A 34 -18.88 2.54 12.59
N GLU A 35 -18.37 3.30 13.57
CA GLU A 35 -16.93 3.58 13.61
C GLU A 35 -16.09 2.36 13.94
N TYR A 36 -16.60 1.45 14.77
CA TYR A 36 -15.92 0.18 15.02
C TYR A 36 -15.77 -0.63 13.73
N ASN A 37 -16.84 -0.78 12.95
CA ASN A 37 -16.80 -1.52 11.68
C ASN A 37 -15.82 -0.87 10.70
N LYS A 38 -15.89 0.47 10.56
CA LYS A 38 -14.98 1.20 9.69
C LYS A 38 -13.51 1.04 10.11
N ALA A 39 -13.23 1.04 11.41
CA ALA A 39 -11.88 0.81 11.92
C ALA A 39 -11.37 -0.61 11.61
N VAL A 40 -12.25 -1.62 11.72
CA VAL A 40 -11.92 -3.01 11.35
C VAL A 40 -11.64 -3.12 9.86
N ASP A 41 -12.48 -2.56 8.99
CA ASP A 41 -12.31 -2.59 7.54
C ASP A 41 -11.00 -1.88 7.14
N THR A 42 -10.73 -0.71 7.71
CA THR A 42 -9.48 0.02 7.47
C THR A 42 -8.25 -0.80 7.86
N LYS A 43 -8.32 -1.52 8.99
CA LYS A 43 -7.23 -2.40 9.42
C LYS A 43 -7.02 -3.55 8.44
N PHE A 44 -8.09 -4.15 7.95
CA PHE A 44 -8.02 -5.20 6.95
C PHE A 44 -7.41 -4.72 5.62
N GLU A 45 -7.80 -3.53 5.16
CA GLU A 45 -7.23 -2.90 3.97
C GLU A 45 -5.73 -2.63 4.13
N ILE A 46 -5.31 -2.11 5.29
CA ILE A 46 -3.89 -1.87 5.60
C ILE A 46 -3.10 -3.18 5.58
N ASP A 47 -3.60 -4.23 6.21
CA ASP A 47 -2.89 -5.52 6.26
C ASP A 47 -2.83 -6.19 4.88
N THR A 48 -3.88 -6.03 4.07
CA THR A 48 -3.87 -6.47 2.67
C THR A 48 -2.85 -5.70 1.85
N ALA A 49 -2.82 -4.37 1.97
CA ALA A 49 -1.85 -3.53 1.27
C ALA A 49 -0.40 -3.88 1.64
N LYS A 50 -0.12 -4.16 2.93
CA LYS A 50 1.20 -4.61 3.39
C LYS A 50 1.63 -5.91 2.72
N LYS A 51 0.74 -6.91 2.67
CA LYS A 51 1.02 -8.18 2.00
C LYS A 51 1.32 -7.97 0.52
N THR A 52 0.53 -7.15 -0.17
CA THR A 52 0.78 -6.81 -1.57
C THR A 52 2.15 -6.17 -1.76
N VAL A 53 2.57 -5.27 -0.86
CA VAL A 53 3.92 -4.67 -0.91
C VAL A 53 5.01 -5.71 -0.72
N GLU A 54 4.86 -6.63 0.24
CA GLU A 54 5.82 -7.72 0.45
C GLU A 54 5.93 -8.65 -0.78
N GLU A 55 4.79 -9.02 -1.38
CA GLU A 55 4.76 -9.81 -2.61
C GLU A 55 5.43 -9.10 -3.79
N LEU A 56 5.22 -7.78 -3.92
CA LEU A 56 5.88 -6.97 -4.93
C LEU A 56 7.39 -6.87 -4.70
N LEU A 57 7.84 -6.77 -3.44
CA LEU A 57 9.27 -6.77 -3.12
C LEU A 57 9.93 -8.10 -3.44
N LEU A 58 9.29 -9.21 -3.09
CA LEU A 58 9.75 -10.56 -3.45
C LEU A 58 9.81 -10.75 -4.96
N SER A 59 8.76 -10.31 -5.67
CA SER A 59 8.72 -10.36 -7.13
C SER A 59 9.82 -9.50 -7.76
N ASN A 60 10.04 -8.30 -7.24
CA ASN A 60 11.11 -7.41 -7.70
C ASN A 60 12.49 -8.05 -7.50
N ALA A 61 12.75 -8.66 -6.35
CA ALA A 61 13.98 -9.39 -6.08
C ALA A 61 14.14 -10.56 -7.06
N GLY A 62 13.07 -11.31 -7.34
CA GLY A 62 13.06 -12.37 -8.34
C GLY A 62 13.37 -11.87 -9.75
N TYR A 63 12.79 -10.75 -10.18
CA TYR A 63 13.09 -10.14 -11.47
C TYR A 63 14.51 -9.62 -11.56
N LYS A 64 15.04 -9.00 -10.49
CA LYS A 64 16.44 -8.59 -10.43
C LYS A 64 17.37 -9.79 -10.54
N ALA A 65 17.12 -10.87 -9.81
CA ALA A 65 17.92 -12.08 -9.90
C ALA A 65 17.89 -12.68 -11.32
N LYS A 66 16.73 -12.73 -11.96
CA LYS A 66 16.60 -13.17 -13.37
C LYS A 66 17.39 -12.26 -14.32
N LEU A 67 17.31 -10.95 -14.14
CA LEU A 67 18.06 -10.00 -14.95
C LEU A 67 19.57 -10.19 -14.78
N TYR A 68 20.06 -10.31 -13.54
CA TYR A 68 21.48 -10.56 -13.27
C TYR A 68 21.97 -11.86 -13.89
N ASN A 69 21.15 -12.92 -13.85
CA ASN A 69 21.49 -14.17 -14.52
C ASN A 69 21.55 -14.01 -16.04
N LEU A 70 20.63 -13.25 -16.66
CA LEU A 70 20.63 -13.04 -18.11
C LEU A 70 21.78 -12.17 -18.60
N VAL A 71 22.20 -11.20 -17.80
CA VAL A 71 23.26 -10.23 -18.13
C VAL A 71 24.61 -10.67 -17.56
N SER A 72 24.69 -11.85 -16.92
CA SER A 72 25.96 -12.30 -16.35
C SER A 72 26.97 -12.50 -17.48
N PRO A 73 28.26 -12.14 -17.26
CA PRO A 73 29.30 -12.33 -18.25
C PRO A 73 29.41 -13.79 -18.71
N GLU A 74 29.19 -14.77 -17.83
CA GLU A 74 29.22 -16.18 -18.21
C GLU A 74 28.07 -16.53 -19.17
N GLU A 75 26.87 -16.02 -18.92
CA GLU A 75 25.71 -16.30 -19.77
C GLU A 75 25.79 -15.57 -21.11
N LEU A 76 26.24 -14.32 -21.11
CA LEU A 76 26.53 -13.58 -22.33
C LEU A 76 27.64 -14.26 -23.15
N GLU A 77 28.68 -14.79 -22.49
CA GLU A 77 29.75 -15.53 -23.17
C GLU A 77 29.25 -16.88 -23.72
N ARG A 78 28.34 -17.56 -23.02
CA ARG A 78 27.67 -18.78 -23.51
C ARG A 78 26.80 -18.49 -24.74
N VAL A 79 25.94 -17.47 -24.68
CA VAL A 79 25.03 -17.09 -25.78
C VAL A 79 25.81 -16.59 -26.99
N SER A 80 26.86 -15.79 -26.78
CA SER A 80 27.72 -15.28 -27.86
C SER A 80 28.47 -16.41 -28.58
N ARG A 81 29.05 -17.37 -27.85
CA ARG A 81 29.67 -18.56 -28.46
C ARG A 81 28.67 -19.39 -29.27
N GLY A 82 27.45 -19.58 -28.76
CA GLY A 82 26.38 -20.29 -29.48
C GLY A 82 25.91 -19.57 -30.75
N SER A 83 26.10 -18.25 -30.81
CA SER A 83 25.74 -17.41 -31.96
C SER A 83 26.90 -17.20 -32.94
N GLY A 84 28.05 -17.86 -32.73
CA GLY A 84 29.25 -17.69 -33.56
C GLY A 84 30.03 -16.39 -33.31
N LEU A 85 29.69 -15.63 -32.26
CA LEU A 85 30.40 -14.41 -31.86
C LEU A 85 31.67 -14.78 -31.07
N VAL A 86 32.75 -14.07 -31.34
CA VAL A 86 34.06 -14.28 -30.71
C VAL A 86 34.40 -13.07 -29.84
N LYS A 87 34.91 -13.32 -28.64
CA LYS A 87 35.33 -12.27 -27.71
C LYS A 87 36.58 -11.56 -28.22
N GLU A 88 36.47 -10.29 -28.58
CA GLU A 88 37.61 -9.47 -29.00
C GLU A 88 38.40 -8.98 -27.78
N LEU A 89 39.66 -9.44 -27.65
CA LEU A 89 40.50 -9.14 -26.48
C LEU A 89 41.19 -7.76 -26.55
N ARG A 90 41.32 -7.19 -27.74
CA ARG A 90 42.01 -5.90 -27.98
C ARG A 90 41.28 -5.10 -29.06
N PRO A 91 40.09 -4.55 -28.76
CA PRO A 91 39.33 -3.77 -29.72
C PRO A 91 40.06 -2.47 -30.08
N ARG A 92 40.53 -2.34 -31.31
CA ARG A 92 41.24 -1.12 -31.78
C ARG A 92 40.33 0.12 -31.79
N TYR A 93 39.03 -0.07 -32.00
CA TYR A 93 38.04 1.00 -32.09
C TYR A 93 37.77 1.73 -30.75
N LEU A 94 38.13 1.16 -29.59
CA LEU A 94 38.01 1.85 -28.30
C LEU A 94 39.12 2.89 -28.06
N PHE A 95 40.22 2.81 -28.81
CA PHE A 95 41.40 3.65 -28.61
C PHE A 95 41.56 4.73 -29.70
N GLU A 96 40.86 4.61 -30.84
CA GLU A 96 40.97 5.55 -31.97
C GLU A 96 40.07 6.79 -31.86
N THR A 97 39.12 6.84 -30.93
CA THR A 97 38.19 8.00 -30.81
C THR A 97 38.84 9.24 -30.13
N GLY A 98 40.05 9.11 -29.58
CA GLY A 98 40.80 10.23 -28.99
C GLY A 98 41.62 11.05 -29.99
N ASP A 99 41.83 10.57 -31.22
CA ASP A 99 42.80 11.16 -32.16
C ASP A 99 42.16 11.97 -33.30
N LEU A 100 40.82 12.01 -33.36
CA LEU A 100 40.08 12.70 -34.43
C LEU A 100 39.79 14.19 -34.13
N VAL A 101 40.16 14.72 -32.96
CA VAL A 101 39.90 16.12 -32.58
C VAL A 101 41.15 17.03 -32.73
N VAL A 102 42.36 16.48 -32.90
CA VAL A 102 43.61 17.27 -32.85
C VAL A 102 44.23 17.59 -34.22
N ARG A 103 43.66 17.10 -35.33
CA ARG A 103 44.21 17.35 -36.70
C ARG A 103 43.33 18.23 -37.59
N ALA A 104 42.70 19.26 -37.02
CA ALA A 104 41.96 20.25 -37.78
C ALA A 104 42.24 21.68 -37.32
N GLN A 105 43.50 22.07 -37.13
CA GLN A 105 43.97 23.47 -37.14
C GLN A 105 45.39 23.55 -37.68
#